data_AF-A0A3B0UXH1-F1
#
_entry.id   AF-A0A3B0UXH1-F1
#
_cell.length_a   1.000
_cell.length_b   1.000
_cell.length_c   1.000
_cell.angle_alpha   90.00
_cell.angle_beta   90.00
_cell.angle_gamma   90.00
#
_symmetry.space_group_name_H-M   'P 1'
#
loop_
_entity.id
_entity.type
_entity.pdbx_description
1 polymer ?
#
loop_
_entity_poly.entity_id
_entity_poly.type
_entity_poly.pdbx_seq_one_letter_code
_entity_poly.pdbx_strand_id
1 'polypeptide(L)'
;MSGSPPENINGFAGIIGACACMRQLFGLIGKVAETDTTILIQGESGTGKELVARAIHQQGPRRENPFVPVNCGAIPAELLESELFGHEKGAFTHAIRTRIGRFELAHGGTVFLDEISEMSPMLQVKLLRVLQEREFERVGGTQTIKSDFRVVAATNRCLEDEMRQGRFREDLFYRLNVIPVAVPPLRERQADIPLLTEHFIRIFTADKGREISG
;
A
#
# COMPACT_ATOMS: atom_id res chain seq x y z
N MET A 1 12.33 11.21 36.33
CA MET A 1 12.29 12.41 35.45
C MET A 1 11.97 11.91 34.05
N SER A 2 10.73 12.15 33.64
CA SER A 2 10.16 11.79 32.36
C SER A 2 10.76 12.67 31.26
N GLY A 3 11.73 12.14 30.51
CA GLY A 3 12.14 12.75 29.26
C GLY A 3 11.10 12.43 28.21
N SER A 4 10.22 13.38 27.90
CA SER A 4 9.50 13.37 26.63
C SER A 4 10.53 13.29 25.50
N PRO A 5 10.33 12.44 24.47
CA PRO A 5 11.24 12.44 23.33
C PRO A 5 11.18 13.82 22.66
N PRO A 6 12.31 14.39 22.23
CA PRO A 6 12.31 15.67 21.54
C PRO A 6 11.53 15.53 20.22
N GLU A 7 10.57 16.41 20.02
CA GLU A 7 9.87 16.61 18.75
C GLU A 7 10.86 16.98 17.63
N ASN A 8 10.51 16.56 16.41
CA ASN A 8 11.10 16.88 15.11
C ASN A 8 12.48 16.29 14.79
N ILE A 9 12.48 15.00 14.43
CA ILE A 9 13.29 14.57 13.28
C ILE A 9 12.44 14.90 12.05
N ASN A 10 12.91 15.80 11.19
CA ASN A 10 12.23 16.28 9.97
C ASN A 10 11.60 15.14 9.15
N GLY A 11 10.34 14.84 9.44
CA GLY A 11 9.61 13.74 8.83
C GLY A 11 8.14 14.09 8.64
N PHE A 12 7.56 13.58 7.56
CA PHE A 12 6.16 13.78 7.20
C PHE A 12 5.42 12.46 7.37
N ALA A 13 4.49 12.40 8.34
CA ALA A 13 3.70 11.20 8.63
C ALA A 13 4.57 9.93 8.80
N GLY A 14 5.71 10.05 9.49
CA GLY A 14 6.66 8.95 9.71
C GLY A 14 7.64 8.68 8.55
N ILE A 15 7.60 9.46 7.46
CA ILE A 15 8.56 9.38 6.35
C ILE A 15 9.69 10.38 6.59
N ILE A 16 10.94 9.91 6.49
CA ILE A 16 12.14 10.73 6.73
C ILE A 16 12.67 11.24 5.40
N GLY A 17 12.96 12.55 5.34
CA GLY A 17 13.62 13.17 4.21
C GLY A 17 13.50 14.70 4.25
N ALA A 18 14.52 15.38 3.75
CA ALA A 18 14.59 16.84 3.69
C ALA A 18 14.97 17.36 2.30
N CYS A 19 15.42 16.50 1.37
CA CYS A 19 15.74 16.89 0.01
C CYS A 19 14.54 17.54 -0.71
N ALA A 20 14.82 18.35 -1.72
CA ALA A 20 13.79 18.98 -2.54
C ALA A 20 12.80 17.97 -3.12
N CYS A 21 13.31 16.82 -3.59
CA CYS A 21 12.54 15.68 -4.06
C CYS A 21 11.49 15.18 -3.05
N MET A 22 11.91 14.94 -1.81
CA MET A 22 11.03 14.45 -0.74
C MET A 22 10.02 15.52 -0.31
N ARG A 23 10.42 16.80 -0.25
CA ARG A 23 9.47 17.89 0.02
C ARG A 23 8.38 18.00 -1.04
N GLN A 24 8.72 17.81 -2.32
CA GLN A 24 7.73 17.75 -3.39
C GLN A 24 6.80 16.56 -3.22
N LEU A 25 7.34 15.37 -2.90
CA LEU A 25 6.54 14.18 -2.61
C LEU A 25 5.58 14.42 -1.43
N PHE A 26 6.02 15.05 -0.34
CA PHE A 26 5.16 15.37 0.81
C PHE A 26 4.03 16.33 0.44
N GLY A 27 4.33 17.37 -0.35
CA GLY A 27 3.32 18.28 -0.87
C GLY A 27 2.31 17.58 -1.79
N LEU A 28 2.76 16.62 -2.60
CA LEU A 28 1.89 15.79 -3.42
C LEU A 28 1.00 14.90 -2.54
N ILE A 29 1.56 14.22 -1.53
CA ILE A 29 0.80 13.37 -0.59
C ILE A 29 -0.35 14.16 0.04
N GLY A 30 -0.09 15.38 0.54
CA GLY A 30 -1.13 16.22 1.12
C GLY A 30 -2.28 16.49 0.15
N LYS A 31 -1.97 16.86 -1.10
CA LYS A 31 -2.99 17.13 -2.13
C LYS A 31 -3.80 15.89 -2.50
N VAL A 32 -3.14 14.76 -2.70
CA VAL A 32 -3.84 13.54 -3.16
C VAL A 32 -4.63 12.89 -2.02
N ALA A 33 -4.22 13.08 -0.78
CA ALA A 33 -4.91 12.55 0.40
C ALA A 33 -6.36 13.03 0.52
N GLU A 34 -6.65 14.27 0.12
CA GLU A 34 -7.99 14.88 0.13
C GLU A 34 -8.96 14.28 -0.88
N THR A 35 -8.45 13.56 -1.90
CA THR A 35 -9.28 12.93 -2.93
C THR A 35 -9.67 11.50 -2.54
N ASP A 36 -10.79 10.99 -3.05
CA ASP A 36 -11.16 9.56 -2.90
C ASP A 36 -10.75 8.70 -4.11
N THR A 37 -9.92 9.26 -4.99
CA THR A 37 -9.47 8.61 -6.22
C THR A 37 -8.38 7.56 -5.94
N THR A 38 -8.27 6.58 -6.84
CA THR A 38 -7.20 5.58 -6.79
C THR A 38 -5.84 6.20 -7.05
N ILE A 39 -4.87 5.84 -6.22
CA ILE A 39 -3.48 6.29 -6.35
C ILE A 39 -2.61 5.09 -6.70
N LEU A 40 -1.73 5.27 -7.68
CA LEU A 40 -0.71 4.29 -8.04
C LEU A 40 0.66 4.80 -7.61
N ILE A 41 1.25 4.16 -6.60
CA ILE A 41 2.58 4.47 -6.10
C ILE A 41 3.62 3.65 -6.87
N GLN A 42 4.58 4.31 -7.49
CA GLN A 42 5.65 3.68 -8.25
C GLN A 42 6.99 3.94 -7.58
N GLY A 43 7.81 2.92 -7.43
CA GLY A 43 9.15 3.08 -6.86
C GLY A 43 9.82 1.75 -6.58
N GLU A 44 11.15 1.77 -6.52
CA GLU A 44 11.94 0.56 -6.30
C GLU A 44 11.60 -0.11 -4.96
N SER A 45 11.91 -1.40 -4.85
CA SER A 45 11.77 -2.12 -3.59
C SER A 45 12.56 -1.45 -2.47
N GLY A 46 11.97 -1.35 -1.28
CA GLY A 46 12.62 -0.73 -0.12
C GLY A 46 12.65 0.81 -0.10
N THR A 47 12.02 1.50 -1.07
CA THR A 47 11.96 2.98 -1.09
C THR A 47 10.97 3.60 -0.09
N GLY A 48 10.12 2.77 0.54
CA GLY A 48 9.13 3.22 1.53
C GLY A 48 7.72 3.43 0.98
N LYS A 49 7.32 2.73 -0.10
CA LYS A 49 5.99 2.84 -0.72
C LYS A 49 4.83 2.67 0.28
N GLU A 50 4.94 1.72 1.22
CA GLU A 50 3.93 1.53 2.26
C GLU A 50 3.80 2.74 3.19
N LEU A 51 4.92 3.39 3.54
CA LEU A 51 4.88 4.61 4.36
C LEU A 51 4.17 5.74 3.62
N VAL A 52 4.38 5.86 2.31
CA VAL A 52 3.65 6.81 1.46
C VAL A 52 2.15 6.49 1.43
N ALA A 53 1.77 5.22 1.28
CA ALA A 53 0.37 4.81 1.31
C ALA A 53 -0.31 5.10 2.66
N ARG A 54 0.40 4.84 3.76
CA ARG A 54 -0.06 5.15 5.13
C ARG A 54 -0.21 6.66 5.33
N ALA A 55 0.74 7.46 4.85
CA ALA A 55 0.68 8.91 4.91
C ALA A 55 -0.54 9.44 4.14
N ILE A 56 -0.79 8.95 2.92
CA ILE A 56 -1.99 9.30 2.13
C ILE A 56 -3.27 9.01 2.90
N HIS A 57 -3.36 7.84 3.54
CA HIS A 57 -4.54 7.46 4.34
C HIS A 57 -4.70 8.36 5.57
N GLN A 58 -3.64 8.58 6.34
CA GLN A 58 -3.65 9.37 7.58
C GLN A 58 -3.97 10.85 7.36
N GLN A 59 -3.62 11.39 6.19
CA GLN A 59 -3.90 12.78 5.82
C GLN A 59 -5.27 12.94 5.12
N GLY A 60 -5.95 11.83 4.82
CA GLY A 60 -7.20 11.84 4.07
C GLY A 60 -8.46 11.84 4.95
N PRO A 61 -9.66 11.93 4.32
CA PRO A 61 -10.93 11.95 5.03
C PRO A 61 -11.27 10.62 5.73
N ARG A 62 -10.67 9.50 5.27
CA ARG A 62 -10.89 8.15 5.80
C ARG A 62 -9.89 7.75 6.91
N ARG A 63 -9.12 8.69 7.46
CA ARG A 63 -8.03 8.42 8.43
C ARG A 63 -8.43 7.72 9.74
N GLU A 64 -9.69 7.86 10.16
CA GLU A 64 -10.22 7.19 11.36
C GLU A 64 -10.75 5.77 11.06
N ASN A 65 -10.80 5.38 9.78
CA ASN A 65 -11.28 4.08 9.32
C ASN A 65 -10.11 3.12 9.07
N PRO A 66 -10.37 1.82 8.84
CA PRO A 66 -9.31 0.83 8.67
C PRO A 66 -8.36 1.13 7.50
N PHE A 67 -7.07 0.97 7.74
CA PHE A 67 -6.05 0.83 6.69
C PHE A 67 -5.67 -0.65 6.57
N VAL A 68 -5.99 -1.29 5.45
CA VAL A 68 -5.83 -2.74 5.24
C VAL A 68 -4.75 -2.99 4.18
N PRO A 69 -3.50 -3.24 4.59
CA PRO A 69 -2.42 -3.57 3.66
C PRO A 69 -2.47 -5.04 3.23
N VAL A 70 -2.15 -5.29 1.97
CA VAL A 70 -2.02 -6.61 1.36
C VAL A 70 -0.81 -6.60 0.42
N ASN A 71 0.15 -7.48 0.65
CA ASN A 71 1.28 -7.67 -0.25
C ASN A 71 0.96 -8.82 -1.23
N CYS A 72 0.82 -8.49 -2.52
CA CYS A 72 0.41 -9.43 -3.54
C CYS A 72 1.53 -10.38 -3.98
N GLY A 73 2.79 -10.02 -3.74
CA GLY A 73 3.96 -10.86 -4.05
C GLY A 73 4.35 -11.84 -2.94
N ALA A 74 3.91 -11.61 -1.70
CA ALA A 74 4.26 -12.43 -0.54
C ALA A 74 3.34 -13.64 -0.33
N ILE A 75 2.22 -13.72 -1.05
CA ILE A 75 1.17 -14.73 -0.84
C ILE A 75 0.95 -15.50 -2.15
N PRO A 76 0.92 -16.85 -2.13
CA PRO A 76 0.55 -17.64 -3.30
C PRO A 76 -0.80 -17.22 -3.89
N ALA A 77 -0.94 -17.23 -5.21
CA ALA A 77 -2.10 -16.66 -5.90
C ALA A 77 -3.47 -17.19 -5.40
N GLU A 78 -3.58 -18.49 -5.15
CA GLU A 78 -4.81 -19.12 -4.63
C GLU A 78 -5.18 -18.62 -3.22
N LEU A 79 -4.17 -18.40 -2.37
CA LEU A 79 -4.36 -17.84 -1.03
C LEU A 79 -4.61 -16.34 -1.09
N LEU A 80 -4.01 -15.62 -2.06
CA LEU A 80 -4.23 -14.20 -2.26
C LEU A 80 -5.69 -13.91 -2.62
N GLU A 81 -6.30 -14.74 -3.47
CA GLU A 81 -7.74 -14.64 -3.77
C GLU A 81 -8.58 -14.76 -2.49
N SER A 82 -8.34 -15.81 -1.72
CA SER A 82 -9.04 -16.08 -0.47
C SER A 82 -8.81 -15.00 0.59
N GLU A 83 -7.63 -14.39 0.64
CA GLU A 83 -7.35 -13.25 1.51
C GLU A 83 -8.12 -12.00 1.05
N LEU A 84 -8.07 -11.64 -0.24
CA LEU A 84 -8.71 -10.44 -0.75
C LEU A 84 -10.24 -10.48 -0.65
N PHE A 85 -10.84 -11.58 -1.12
CA PHE A 85 -12.29 -11.74 -1.27
C PHE A 85 -12.94 -12.46 -0.09
N GLY A 86 -12.16 -13.17 0.73
CA GLY A 86 -12.70 -14.09 1.72
C GLY A 86 -13.18 -15.39 1.08
N HIS A 87 -13.61 -16.33 1.91
CA HIS A 87 -14.15 -17.61 1.46
C HIS A 87 -15.25 -18.10 2.38
N GLU A 88 -16.18 -18.87 1.82
CA GLU A 88 -17.15 -19.62 2.60
C GLU A 88 -16.61 -20.97 3.05
N LYS A 89 -17.17 -21.50 4.14
CA LYS A 89 -16.85 -22.85 4.60
C LYS A 89 -17.15 -23.86 3.46
N GLY A 90 -16.18 -24.71 3.16
CA GLY A 90 -16.29 -25.73 2.11
C GLY A 90 -15.95 -25.25 0.69
N ALA A 91 -15.52 -24.00 0.51
CA ALA A 91 -15.11 -23.47 -0.79
C ALA A 91 -13.92 -24.22 -1.43
N PHE A 92 -13.04 -24.79 -0.61
CA PHE A 92 -11.93 -25.67 -1.00
C PHE A 92 -11.60 -26.64 0.14
N THR A 93 -10.74 -27.63 -0.11
CA THR A 93 -10.46 -28.73 0.84
C THR A 93 -10.02 -28.28 2.24
N HIS A 94 -9.34 -27.13 2.33
CA HIS A 94 -8.85 -26.56 3.60
C HIS A 94 -9.75 -25.44 4.16
N ALA A 95 -10.91 -25.15 3.55
CA ALA A 95 -11.85 -24.11 3.97
C ALA A 95 -12.75 -24.59 5.12
N ILE A 96 -12.16 -24.81 6.30
CA ILE A 96 -12.85 -25.40 7.47
C ILE A 96 -13.86 -24.42 8.08
N ARG A 97 -13.66 -23.11 7.89
CA ARG A 97 -14.53 -22.03 8.39
C ARG A 97 -14.68 -20.94 7.34
N THR A 98 -15.76 -20.17 7.40
CA THR A 98 -15.90 -18.93 6.64
C THR A 98 -14.88 -17.89 7.13
N ARG A 99 -14.29 -17.13 6.20
CA ARG A 99 -13.33 -16.07 6.50
C ARG A 99 -13.67 -14.80 5.71
N ILE A 100 -13.68 -13.69 6.43
CA ILE A 100 -13.87 -12.34 5.90
C ILE A 100 -12.63 -11.92 5.10
N GLY A 101 -12.87 -11.34 3.91
CA GLY A 101 -11.82 -10.85 3.01
C GLY A 101 -11.33 -9.45 3.33
N ARG A 102 -10.20 -9.05 2.74
CA ARG A 102 -9.59 -7.73 2.92
C ARG A 102 -10.47 -6.60 2.39
N PHE A 103 -11.20 -6.79 1.29
CA PHE A 103 -12.13 -5.79 0.78
C PHE A 103 -13.29 -5.52 1.74
N GLU A 104 -13.77 -6.55 2.44
CA GLU A 104 -14.81 -6.42 3.46
C GLU A 104 -14.25 -5.72 4.72
N LEU A 105 -13.06 -6.12 5.17
CA LEU A 105 -12.38 -5.49 6.32
C LEU A 105 -12.05 -4.01 6.10
N ALA A 106 -11.86 -3.59 4.85
CA ALA A 106 -11.52 -2.22 4.50
C ALA A 106 -12.73 -1.31 4.28
N HIS A 107 -13.94 -1.80 4.56
CA HIS A 107 -15.16 -1.01 4.42
C HIS A 107 -15.06 0.32 5.18
N GLY A 108 -15.40 1.43 4.52
CA GLY A 108 -15.24 2.80 5.02
C GLY A 108 -13.80 3.33 4.97
N GLY A 109 -12.81 2.46 4.81
CA GLY A 109 -11.38 2.76 4.94
C GLY A 109 -10.60 2.72 3.63
N THR A 110 -9.39 2.18 3.69
CA THR A 110 -8.45 2.13 2.55
C THR A 110 -7.81 0.75 2.44
N VAL A 111 -7.84 0.17 1.25
CA VAL A 111 -7.04 -1.00 0.89
C VAL A 111 -5.73 -0.53 0.27
N PHE A 112 -4.62 -1.02 0.80
CA PHE A 112 -3.30 -0.86 0.18
C PHE A 112 -2.87 -2.16 -0.49
N LEU A 113 -2.72 -2.14 -1.82
CA LEU A 113 -2.29 -3.28 -2.62
C LEU A 113 -0.83 -3.11 -3.02
N ASP A 114 0.09 -3.73 -2.26
CA ASP A 114 1.52 -3.69 -2.56
C ASP A 114 1.91 -4.75 -3.60
N GLU A 115 2.89 -4.41 -4.42
CA GLU A 115 3.36 -5.21 -5.55
C GLU A 115 2.23 -5.72 -6.46
N ILE A 116 1.35 -4.81 -6.90
CA ILE A 116 0.14 -5.12 -7.71
C ILE A 116 0.46 -5.88 -9.02
N SER A 117 1.68 -5.71 -9.55
CA SER A 117 2.18 -6.42 -10.73
C SER A 117 2.30 -7.94 -10.55
N GLU A 118 2.33 -8.44 -9.32
CA GLU A 118 2.43 -9.88 -9.02
C GLU A 118 1.06 -10.60 -9.06
N MET A 119 -0.05 -9.86 -9.24
CA MET A 119 -1.37 -10.48 -9.33
C MET A 119 -1.51 -11.34 -10.58
N SER A 120 -2.07 -12.55 -10.43
CA SER A 120 -2.41 -13.41 -11.56
C SER A 120 -3.44 -12.73 -12.49
N PRO A 121 -3.47 -13.07 -13.79
CA PRO A 121 -4.45 -12.49 -14.72
C PRO A 121 -5.91 -12.67 -14.28
N MET A 122 -6.23 -13.79 -13.64
CA MET A 122 -7.58 -14.05 -13.10
C MET A 122 -7.92 -13.11 -11.94
N LEU A 123 -6.96 -12.87 -11.02
CA LEU A 123 -7.15 -11.92 -9.93
C LEU A 123 -7.29 -10.49 -10.42
N GLN A 124 -6.58 -10.11 -11.49
CA GLN A 124 -6.72 -8.79 -12.11
C GLN A 124 -8.15 -8.56 -12.63
N VAL A 125 -8.78 -9.57 -13.22
CA VAL A 125 -10.19 -9.48 -13.67
C VAL A 125 -11.13 -9.28 -12.49
N LYS A 126 -10.96 -10.06 -11.41
CA LYS A 126 -11.81 -9.94 -10.22
C LYS A 126 -11.61 -8.60 -9.54
N LEU A 127 -10.36 -8.14 -9.40
CA LEU A 127 -10.04 -6.83 -8.85
C LEU A 127 -10.73 -5.72 -9.65
N LEU A 128 -10.63 -5.74 -10.99
CA LEU A 128 -11.28 -4.74 -11.84
C LEU A 128 -12.78 -4.64 -11.57
N ARG A 129 -13.47 -5.78 -11.43
CA ARG A 129 -14.90 -5.81 -11.08
C ARG A 129 -15.18 -5.14 -9.73
N VAL A 130 -14.42 -5.48 -8.69
CA VAL A 130 -14.62 -4.84 -7.37
C VAL A 130 -14.34 -3.34 -7.42
N LEU A 131 -13.33 -2.89 -8.18
CA LEU A 131 -13.04 -1.47 -8.34
C LEU A 131 -14.17 -0.72 -9.04
N GLN A 132 -14.87 -1.37 -9.97
CA GLN A 132 -15.96 -0.80 -10.75
C GLN A 132 -17.29 -0.80 -10.00
N GLU A 133 -17.66 -1.96 -9.45
CA GLU A 133 -18.99 -2.23 -8.89
C GLU A 133 -19.06 -1.97 -7.39
N ARG A 134 -17.92 -1.94 -6.68
CA ARG A 134 -17.85 -1.92 -5.21
C ARG A 134 -18.57 -3.10 -4.56
N GLU A 135 -18.68 -4.18 -5.32
CA GLU A 135 -19.36 -5.41 -4.98
C GLU A 135 -18.48 -6.61 -5.32
N PHE A 136 -18.59 -7.66 -4.52
CA PHE A 136 -17.89 -8.92 -4.76
C PHE A 136 -18.57 -10.08 -4.03
N GLU A 137 -18.18 -11.30 -4.39
CA GLU A 137 -18.59 -12.52 -3.71
C GLU A 137 -17.37 -13.18 -3.06
N ARG A 138 -17.58 -13.82 -1.91
CA ARG A 138 -16.56 -14.69 -1.31
C ARG A 138 -16.33 -15.91 -2.20
N VAL A 139 -15.12 -16.46 -2.15
CA VAL A 139 -14.81 -17.70 -2.86
C VAL A 139 -15.76 -18.81 -2.37
N GLY A 140 -16.43 -19.47 -3.31
CA GLY A 140 -17.42 -20.53 -3.04
C GLY A 140 -18.76 -20.05 -2.48
N GLY A 141 -18.96 -18.75 -2.33
CA GLY A 141 -20.23 -18.14 -1.94
C GLY A 141 -20.99 -17.56 -3.14
N THR A 142 -22.28 -17.27 -2.94
CA THR A 142 -23.15 -16.58 -3.91
C THR A 142 -23.73 -15.28 -3.35
N GLN A 143 -23.39 -14.94 -2.10
CA GLN A 143 -23.83 -13.70 -1.48
C GLN A 143 -22.97 -12.55 -1.99
N THR A 144 -23.61 -11.60 -2.66
CA THR A 144 -22.99 -10.33 -3.05
C THR A 144 -22.79 -9.44 -1.82
N ILE A 145 -21.56 -8.95 -1.66
CA ILE A 145 -21.12 -8.09 -0.56
C ILE A 145 -20.76 -6.73 -1.15
N LYS A 146 -21.43 -5.67 -0.68
CA LYS A 146 -21.09 -4.28 -1.00
C LYS A 146 -20.01 -3.80 -0.02
N SER A 147 -18.92 -3.23 -0.53
CA SER A 147 -17.92 -2.57 0.29
C SER A 147 -17.39 -1.30 -0.35
N ASP A 148 -17.62 -0.17 0.31
CA ASP A 148 -17.00 1.11 -0.04
C ASP A 148 -15.61 1.22 0.58
N PHE A 149 -14.58 1.39 -0.25
CA PHE A 149 -13.20 1.55 0.21
C PHE A 149 -12.38 2.34 -0.81
N ARG A 150 -11.42 3.12 -0.31
CA ARG A 150 -10.40 3.75 -1.15
C ARG A 150 -9.30 2.75 -1.52
N VAL A 151 -8.70 2.90 -2.70
CA VAL A 151 -7.60 2.04 -3.14
C VAL A 151 -6.32 2.84 -3.32
N VAL A 152 -5.24 2.34 -2.73
CA VAL A 152 -3.88 2.77 -3.01
C VAL A 152 -3.12 1.53 -3.48
N ALA A 153 -2.60 1.54 -4.70
CA ALA A 153 -1.80 0.45 -5.24
C ALA A 153 -0.32 0.85 -5.27
N ALA A 154 0.57 -0.13 -5.18
CA ALA A 154 2.00 0.09 -5.33
C ALA A 154 2.65 -1.00 -6.18
N THR A 155 3.72 -0.63 -6.89
CA THR A 155 4.55 -1.57 -7.66
C THR A 155 5.98 -1.08 -7.77
N ASN A 156 6.92 -2.03 -7.85
CA ASN A 156 8.30 -1.79 -8.26
C ASN A 156 8.57 -2.01 -9.76
N ARG A 157 7.57 -2.49 -10.54
CA ARG A 157 7.71 -2.77 -11.97
C ARG A 157 7.07 -1.67 -12.82
N CYS A 158 7.53 -1.55 -14.06
CA CYS A 158 6.85 -0.76 -15.08
C CYS A 158 5.62 -1.53 -15.57
N LEU A 159 4.42 -1.08 -15.21
CA LEU A 159 3.17 -1.75 -15.61
C LEU A 159 2.96 -1.66 -17.12
N GLU A 160 3.47 -0.62 -17.78
CA GLU A 160 3.45 -0.49 -19.23
C GLU A 160 4.23 -1.60 -19.92
N ASP A 161 5.37 -2.00 -19.37
CA ASP A 161 6.15 -3.14 -19.86
C ASP A 161 5.44 -4.47 -19.59
N GLU A 162 4.83 -4.62 -18.42
CA GLU A 162 4.03 -5.80 -18.04
C GLU A 162 2.78 -5.95 -18.94
N MET A 163 2.16 -4.84 -19.34
CA MET A 163 1.05 -4.81 -20.31
C MET A 163 1.50 -5.25 -21.70
N ARG A 164 2.63 -4.72 -22.21
CA ARG A 164 3.18 -5.14 -23.52
C ARG A 164 3.52 -6.62 -23.56
N GLN A 165 3.85 -7.20 -22.41
CA GLN A 165 4.16 -8.62 -22.26
C GLN A 165 2.93 -9.49 -21.94
N GLY A 166 1.72 -8.90 -21.92
CA GLY A 166 0.46 -9.61 -21.67
C GLY A 166 0.28 -10.11 -20.23
N ARG A 167 1.10 -9.64 -19.29
CA ARG A 167 1.06 -10.04 -17.87
C ARG A 167 0.20 -9.12 -17.01
N PHE A 168 -0.03 -7.90 -17.46
CA PHE A 168 -0.93 -6.96 -16.80
C PHE A 168 -2.02 -6.48 -17.76
N ARG A 169 -3.25 -6.37 -17.28
CA ARG A 169 -4.37 -5.93 -18.13
C ARG A 169 -4.40 -4.41 -18.26
N GLU A 170 -4.65 -3.96 -19.48
CA GLU A 170 -4.73 -2.54 -19.83
C GLU A 170 -5.92 -1.83 -19.16
N ASP A 171 -7.09 -2.48 -19.11
CA ASP A 171 -8.28 -1.94 -18.45
C ASP A 171 -8.07 -1.70 -16.94
N LEU A 172 -7.39 -2.63 -16.27
CA LEU A 172 -7.01 -2.49 -14.86
C LEU A 172 -5.97 -1.38 -14.66
N PHE A 173 -4.97 -1.29 -15.54
CA PHE A 173 -3.95 -0.24 -15.47
C PHE A 173 -4.58 1.15 -15.48
N TYR A 174 -5.46 1.45 -16.44
CA TYR A 174 -6.10 2.76 -16.51
C TYR A 174 -7.06 3.02 -15.33
N ARG A 175 -7.66 1.97 -14.74
CA ARG A 175 -8.47 2.11 -13.52
C ARG A 175 -7.63 2.43 -12.28
N LEU A 176 -6.39 1.94 -12.22
CA LEU A 176 -5.47 2.17 -11.10
C LEU A 176 -4.67 3.47 -11.26
N ASN A 177 -4.22 3.78 -12.47
CA ASN A 177 -3.30 4.87 -12.78
C ASN A 177 -4.01 6.21 -12.98
N VAL A 178 -4.89 6.59 -12.05
CA VAL A 178 -5.58 7.89 -12.12
C VAL A 178 -4.68 9.00 -11.59
N ILE A 179 -4.00 8.76 -10.46
CA ILE A 179 -2.99 9.68 -9.92
C ILE A 179 -1.71 8.88 -9.64
N PRO A 180 -0.68 8.98 -10.50
CA PRO A 180 0.62 8.37 -10.25
C PRO A 180 1.41 9.16 -9.19
N VAL A 181 2.06 8.44 -8.29
CA VAL A 181 2.95 8.98 -7.25
C VAL A 181 4.28 8.25 -7.32
N ALA A 182 5.33 8.92 -7.81
CA ALA A 182 6.67 8.35 -7.86
C ALA A 182 7.41 8.56 -6.53
N VAL A 183 8.00 7.49 -5.99
CA VAL A 183 8.87 7.52 -4.81
C VAL A 183 10.32 7.47 -5.27
N PRO A 184 11.14 8.51 -5.01
CA PRO A 184 12.49 8.56 -5.51
C PRO A 184 13.38 7.51 -4.83
N PRO A 185 14.25 6.81 -5.59
CA PRO A 185 15.23 5.89 -5.03
C PRO A 185 16.30 6.63 -4.23
N LEU A 186 16.98 5.92 -3.32
CA LEU A 186 17.96 6.56 -2.41
C LEU A 186 19.09 7.28 -3.16
N ARG A 187 19.49 6.77 -4.34
CA ARG A 187 20.52 7.40 -5.20
C ARG A 187 20.15 8.80 -5.71
N GLU A 188 18.86 9.14 -5.75
CA GLU A 188 18.35 10.46 -6.16
C GLU A 188 18.14 11.40 -4.95
N ARG A 189 18.20 10.87 -3.73
CA ARG A 189 18.05 11.62 -2.47
C ARG A 189 19.24 11.41 -1.53
N GLN A 190 20.46 11.43 -2.06
CA GLN A 190 21.69 11.18 -1.28
C GLN A 190 21.86 12.13 -0.08
N ALA A 191 21.36 13.37 -0.20
CA ALA A 191 21.38 14.34 0.90
C ALA A 191 20.58 13.90 2.13
N ASP A 192 19.64 12.94 1.98
CA ASP A 192 18.86 12.38 3.08
C ASP A 192 19.57 11.20 3.77
N ILE A 193 20.69 10.70 3.22
CA ILE A 193 21.42 9.56 3.79
C ILE A 193 21.85 9.83 5.24
N PRO A 194 22.48 10.98 5.60
CA PRO A 194 22.84 11.25 6.98
C PRO A 194 21.65 11.21 7.94
N LEU A 195 20.49 11.75 7.52
CA LEU A 195 19.26 11.75 8.32
C LEU A 195 18.72 10.33 8.54
N LEU A 196 18.75 9.50 7.49
CA LEU A 196 18.34 8.10 7.58
C LEU A 196 19.30 7.29 8.47
N THR A 197 20.61 7.50 8.33
CA THR A 197 21.63 6.86 9.17
C THR A 197 21.41 7.19 10.63
N GLU A 198 21.24 8.46 10.98
CA GLU A 198 20.99 8.88 12.35
C GLU A 198 19.70 8.26 12.91
N HIS A 199 18.63 8.22 12.11
CA HIS A 199 17.38 7.59 12.50
C HIS A 199 17.54 6.10 12.79
N PHE A 200 18.18 5.34 11.89
CA PHE A 200 18.37 3.91 12.08
C PHE A 200 19.30 3.61 13.25
N ILE A 201 20.36 4.40 13.44
CA ILE A 201 21.21 4.30 14.64
C ILE A 201 20.35 4.42 15.89
N ARG A 202 19.52 5.47 16.00
CA ARG A 202 18.63 5.67 17.16
C ARG A 202 17.68 4.50 17.38
N ILE A 203 17.05 3.97 16.31
CA ILE A 203 16.17 2.80 16.42
C ILE A 203 16.93 1.58 16.96
N PHE A 204 18.12 1.30 16.44
CA PHE A 204 18.85 0.08 16.78
C PHE A 204 19.68 0.17 18.07
N THR A 205 19.95 1.38 18.57
CA THR A 205 20.66 1.60 19.84
C THR A 205 19.74 1.89 21.02
N ALA A 206 18.45 2.21 20.80
CA ALA A 206 17.47 2.53 21.84
C ALA A 206 17.44 1.51 23.00
N ASP A 207 17.55 0.21 22.70
CA ASP A 207 17.50 -0.86 23.71
C ASP A 207 18.89 -1.31 24.21
N LYS A 208 19.98 -0.77 23.64
CA LYS A 208 21.33 -1.33 23.79
C LYS A 208 22.29 -0.49 24.62
N GLY A 209 21.91 0.72 25.05
CA GLY A 209 22.75 1.58 25.89
C GLY A 209 24.11 1.93 25.28
N ARG A 210 24.25 1.83 23.95
CA ARG A 210 25.49 2.10 23.22
C ARG A 210 25.31 3.41 22.43
N GLU A 211 26.13 4.40 22.75
CA GLU A 211 26.23 5.62 21.94
C GLU A 211 27.05 5.29 20.68
N ILE A 212 26.37 5.36 19.54
CA ILE A 212 26.98 5.21 18.21
C ILE A 212 26.59 6.47 17.45
N SER A 213 27.56 7.13 16.82
CA SER A 213 27.33 8.25 15.89
C SER A 213 27.61 7.79 14.45
N GLY A 214 26.97 8.43 13.48
CA GLY A 214 27.07 8.13 12.04
C GLY A 214 27.19 9.39 11.20
#